data_AF-A0A8X6PED4-F1
#
_entry.id   AF-A0A8X6PED4-F1
#
_cell.length_a   1.000
_cell.length_b   1.000
_cell.length_c   1.000
_cell.angle_alpha   90.00
_cell.angle_beta   90.00
_cell.angle_gamma   90.00
#
_symmetry.space_group_name_H-M   'P 1'
#
loop_
_entity.id
_entity.type
_entity.pdbx_description
1 polymer ?
#
loop_
_entity_poly.entity_id
_entity_poly.type
_entity_poly.pdbx_seq_one_letter_code
_entity_poly.pdbx_strand_id
1 'polypeptide(L)'
;MLISVANARNFTMGYLTGSQRLPGNKGYPRPGLTISGAISLAVHEINEYHPLRNNHTLTFTVAETYGEESESIYQTAVLWTQGVAVYIGPQETCVHEARMAASFDLPMISYVSLCFILIHSY
;
A
#
# COMPACT_ATOMS: atom_id res chain seq x y z
N MET A 1 23.90 3.67 28.30
CA MET A 1 23.19 3.66 27.01
C MET A 1 22.25 2.45 27.02
N LEU A 2 20.99 2.63 27.41
CA LEU A 2 20.00 1.55 27.38
C LEU A 2 19.55 1.39 25.93
N ILE A 3 20.01 0.33 25.27
CA ILE A 3 19.48 -0.08 23.98
C ILE A 3 18.07 -0.61 24.27
N SER A 4 17.05 0.17 23.95
CA SER A 4 15.68 -0.32 23.89
C SER A 4 15.66 -1.42 22.83
N VAL A 5 15.59 -2.68 23.27
CA VAL A 5 15.34 -3.81 22.37
C VAL A 5 13.90 -3.66 21.91
N ALA A 6 13.70 -3.11 20.72
CA ALA A 6 12.38 -3.04 20.13
C ALA A 6 11.87 -4.48 19.95
N ASN A 7 10.68 -4.76 20.48
CA ASN A 7 10.06 -6.07 20.36
C ASN A 7 9.71 -6.35 18.88
N ALA A 8 9.94 -7.58 18.43
CA ALA A 8 9.51 -8.04 17.12
C ALA A 8 7.99 -7.78 16.96
N ARG A 9 7.62 -7.25 15.79
CA ARG A 9 6.25 -6.86 15.45
C ARG A 9 5.98 -7.16 13.99
N ASN A 10 4.73 -7.43 13.67
CA ASN A 10 4.27 -7.53 12.30
C ASN A 10 3.71 -6.19 11.83
N PHE A 11 4.20 -5.68 10.72
CA PHE A 11 3.69 -4.46 10.09
C PHE A 11 2.85 -4.81 8.87
N THR A 12 1.58 -4.41 8.87
CA THR A 12 0.67 -4.62 7.75
C THR A 12 0.67 -3.41 6.83
N MET A 13 0.98 -3.61 5.56
CA MET A 13 0.91 -2.59 4.51
C MET A 13 -0.43 -2.66 3.77
N GLY A 14 -1.01 -1.52 3.43
CA GLY A 14 -2.17 -1.45 2.55
C GLY A 14 -1.73 -1.38 1.09
N TYR A 15 -2.15 -2.33 0.26
CA TYR A 15 -1.80 -2.36 -1.17
C TYR A 15 -3.01 -2.01 -2.02
N LEU A 16 -3.03 -0.78 -2.54
CA LEU A 16 -4.06 -0.28 -3.45
C LEU A 16 -3.71 -0.68 -4.88
N THR A 17 -4.55 -1.51 -5.50
CA THR A 17 -4.29 -2.06 -6.83
C THR A 17 -5.51 -2.00 -7.73
N GLY A 18 -5.22 -2.01 -9.02
CA GLY A 18 -6.18 -2.07 -10.10
C GLY A 18 -6.17 -3.43 -10.80
N SER A 19 -6.48 -4.52 -10.08
CA SER A 19 -6.32 -5.90 -10.59
C SER A 19 -7.64 -6.50 -11.08
N GLN A 20 -8.78 -6.02 -10.58
CA GLN A 20 -10.10 -6.52 -10.94
C GLN A 20 -10.90 -5.54 -11.81
N ARG A 21 -12.03 -6.02 -12.33
CA ARG A 21 -12.99 -5.21 -13.11
C ARG A 21 -14.30 -5.14 -12.36
N LEU A 22 -14.95 -3.98 -12.41
CA LEU A 22 -16.35 -3.88 -12.06
C LEU A 22 -17.22 -4.69 -13.04
N PRO A 23 -18.36 -5.23 -12.59
CA PRO A 23 -19.32 -5.88 -13.47
C PRO A 23 -19.70 -4.99 -14.66
N GLY A 24 -19.56 -5.52 -15.88
CA GLY A 24 -19.84 -4.77 -17.12
C GLY A 24 -18.66 -4.00 -17.70
N ASN A 25 -17.60 -3.71 -16.93
CA ASN A 25 -16.40 -3.05 -17.45
C ASN A 25 -15.44 -4.08 -18.08
N LYS A 26 -15.54 -4.28 -19.39
CA LYS A 26 -14.65 -5.17 -20.14
C LYS A 26 -13.36 -4.49 -20.63
N GLY A 27 -13.34 -3.15 -20.65
CA GLY A 27 -12.27 -2.36 -21.26
C GLY A 27 -11.10 -2.05 -20.34
N TYR A 28 -11.30 -2.10 -19.01
CA TYR A 28 -10.24 -1.80 -18.06
C TYR A 28 -9.07 -2.80 -18.19
N PRO A 29 -7.83 -2.35 -18.43
CA PRO A 29 -6.71 -3.24 -18.74
C PRO A 29 -6.25 -4.09 -17.54
N ARG A 30 -6.66 -3.75 -16.31
CA ARG A 30 -6.25 -4.41 -15.04
C ARG A 30 -4.73 -4.42 -14.87
N PRO A 31 -4.09 -3.25 -14.90
CA PRO A 31 -2.64 -3.15 -14.89
C PRO A 31 -2.03 -3.68 -13.57
N GLY A 32 -2.83 -3.84 -12.51
CA GLY A 32 -2.42 -4.50 -11.28
C GLY A 32 -2.09 -5.99 -11.45
N LEU A 33 -2.64 -6.69 -12.44
CA LEU A 33 -2.34 -8.13 -12.66
C LEU A 33 -0.85 -8.39 -12.91
N THR A 34 -0.16 -7.44 -13.55
CA THR A 34 1.27 -7.55 -13.84
C THR A 34 2.13 -7.29 -12.61
N ILE A 35 1.64 -6.54 -11.62
CA ILE A 35 2.45 -6.00 -10.52
C ILE A 35 2.14 -6.69 -9.19
N SER A 36 0.93 -7.23 -8.99
CA SER A 36 0.53 -7.90 -7.74
C SER A 36 1.38 -9.13 -7.37
N GLY A 37 2.04 -9.76 -8.35
CA GLY A 37 3.03 -10.81 -8.09
C GLY A 37 4.31 -10.27 -7.45
N ALA A 38 4.74 -9.07 -7.83
CA ALA A 38 5.98 -8.47 -7.35
C ALA A 38 5.89 -8.08 -5.86
N ILE A 39 4.74 -7.55 -5.41
CA ILE A 39 4.57 -7.22 -3.97
C ILE A 39 4.58 -8.48 -3.09
N SER A 40 3.98 -9.57 -3.57
CA SER A 40 4.00 -10.86 -2.88
C SER A 40 5.42 -11.41 -2.76
N LEU A 41 6.18 -11.34 -3.85
CA LEU A 41 7.59 -11.74 -3.86
C LEU A 41 8.44 -10.87 -2.94
N ALA A 42 8.28 -9.54 -2.99
CA ALA A 42 9.05 -8.62 -2.15
C ALA A 42 8.82 -8.86 -0.65
N VAL A 43 7.57 -9.08 -0.24
CA VAL A 43 7.24 -9.40 1.17
C VAL A 43 7.86 -10.74 1.59
N HIS A 44 7.79 -11.75 0.71
CA HIS A 44 8.45 -13.03 0.96
C HIS A 44 9.97 -12.87 1.11
N GLU A 45 10.63 -12.18 0.18
CA GLU A 45 12.09 -11.98 0.21
C GLU A 45 12.55 -11.18 1.43
N ILE A 46 11.82 -10.15 1.84
CA ILE A 46 12.16 -9.38 3.05
C ILE A 46 12.02 -10.26 4.30
N ASN A 47 10.95 -11.03 4.42
CA ASN A 47 10.77 -11.85 5.62
C ASN A 47 11.76 -13.01 5.70
N GLU A 48 12.14 -13.63 4.58
CA GLU A 48 12.98 -14.84 4.55
C GLU A 48 14.49 -14.55 4.39
N TYR A 49 14.87 -13.63 3.50
CA TYR A 49 16.25 -13.42 3.08
C TYR A 49 16.84 -12.09 3.52
N HIS A 50 16.00 -11.07 3.70
CA HIS A 50 16.41 -9.71 4.07
C HIS A 50 15.64 -9.19 5.30
N PRO A 51 15.67 -9.90 6.44
CA PRO A 51 14.83 -9.62 7.58
C PRO A 51 15.04 -8.20 8.10
N LEU A 52 13.93 -7.55 8.44
CA LEU A 52 13.96 -6.24 9.05
C LEU A 52 14.70 -6.29 10.40
N ARG A 53 15.28 -5.14 10.78
CA ARG A 53 15.97 -4.99 12.07
C ARG A 53 15.04 -5.43 13.20
N ASN A 54 15.60 -6.00 14.27
CA ASN A 54 14.85 -6.49 15.44
C ASN A 54 13.81 -7.58 15.13
N ASN A 55 13.99 -8.32 14.02
CA ASN A 55 13.13 -9.45 13.65
C ASN A 55 11.66 -9.04 13.42
N HIS A 56 11.44 -7.82 12.90
CA HIS A 56 10.12 -7.40 12.44
C HIS A 56 9.74 -8.14 11.14
N THR A 57 8.45 -8.39 10.96
CA THR A 57 7.92 -9.01 9.74
C THR A 57 6.99 -8.04 9.02
N LEU A 58 6.80 -8.27 7.72
CA LEU A 58 5.87 -7.54 6.87
C LEU A 58 4.74 -8.45 6.42
N THR A 59 3.53 -7.91 6.42
CA THR A 59 2.37 -8.47 5.71
C THR A 59 1.71 -7.37 4.90
N PHE A 60 0.81 -7.74 3.98
CA PHE A 60 0.03 -6.75 3.24
C PHE A 60 -1.41 -7.20 3.05
N THR A 61 -2.30 -6.21 2.92
CA THR A 61 -3.71 -6.41 2.61
C THR A 61 -4.02 -5.75 1.28
N VAL A 62 -4.64 -6.50 0.37
CA VAL A 62 -5.02 -6.02 -0.96
C VAL A 62 -6.32 -5.22 -0.87
N ALA A 63 -6.34 -4.06 -1.50
CA ALA A 63 -7.52 -3.24 -1.68
C ALA A 63 -7.69 -2.90 -3.17
N GLU A 64 -8.81 -3.34 -3.75
CA GLU A 64 -9.10 -3.16 -5.17
C GLU A 64 -9.74 -1.81 -5.44
N THR A 65 -9.16 -1.07 -6.37
CA THR A 65 -9.61 0.25 -6.80
C THR A 65 -10.43 0.20 -8.08
N TYR A 66 -10.34 -0.89 -8.85
CA TYR A 66 -10.89 -1.03 -10.20
C TYR A 66 -10.48 0.08 -11.20
N GLY A 67 -9.45 0.86 -10.88
CA GLY A 67 -9.05 2.05 -11.63
C GLY A 67 -9.99 3.26 -11.49
N GLU A 68 -10.91 3.23 -10.52
CA GLU A 68 -11.87 4.30 -10.26
C GLU A 68 -11.45 5.13 -9.04
N GLU A 69 -11.36 6.46 -9.22
CA GLU A 69 -10.88 7.38 -8.17
C GLU A 69 -11.72 7.31 -6.90
N SER A 70 -13.05 7.28 -7.02
CA SER A 70 -13.95 7.22 -5.87
C SER A 70 -13.77 5.94 -5.05
N GLU A 71 -13.52 4.81 -5.73
CA GLU A 71 -13.24 3.55 -5.05
C GLU A 71 -11.86 3.59 -4.38
N SER A 72 -10.85 4.11 -5.08
CA SER A 72 -9.50 4.25 -4.53
C SER A 72 -9.45 5.11 -3.27
N ILE A 73 -10.19 6.22 -3.23
CA ILE A 73 -10.38 7.06 -2.03
C ILE A 73 -11.07 6.27 -0.92
N TYR A 74 -12.16 5.56 -1.23
CA TYR A 74 -12.89 4.75 -0.26
C TYR A 74 -11.99 3.66 0.36
N GLN A 75 -11.26 2.93 -0.47
CA GLN A 75 -10.33 1.89 -0.04
C GLN A 75 -9.17 2.44 0.80
N THR A 76 -8.69 3.65 0.50
CA THR A 76 -7.68 4.34 1.33
C THR A 76 -8.20 4.55 2.75
N ALA A 77 -9.45 5.00 2.90
CA ALA A 77 -10.09 5.16 4.20
C ALA A 77 -10.33 3.80 4.90
N VAL A 78 -10.76 2.77 4.17
CA VAL A 78 -10.94 1.41 4.73
C VAL A 78 -9.63 0.88 5.30
N LEU A 79 -8.54 0.96 4.56
CA LEU A 79 -7.22 0.52 5.00
C LEU A 79 -6.73 1.31 6.23
N TRP A 80 -7.02 2.61 6.33
CA TRP A 80 -6.75 3.39 7.55
C TRP A 80 -7.46 2.79 8.77
N THR A 81 -8.75 2.48 8.63
CA THR A 81 -9.52 1.86 9.74
C THR A 81 -9.04 0.47 10.13
N GLN A 82 -8.31 -0.22 9.23
CA GLN A 82 -7.68 -1.51 9.50
C GLN A 82 -6.31 -1.38 10.20
N GLY A 83 -5.82 -0.15 10.40
CA GLY A 83 -4.56 0.10 11.10
C GLY A 83 -3.32 -0.29 10.29
N VAL A 84 -3.35 -0.11 8.96
CA VAL A 84 -2.15 -0.31 8.14
C VAL A 84 -1.07 0.70 8.50
N ALA A 85 0.19 0.30 8.38
CA ALA A 85 1.35 1.13 8.70
C ALA A 85 1.77 2.06 7.55
N VAL A 86 1.40 1.73 6.32
CA VAL A 86 1.82 2.44 5.09
C VAL A 86 0.92 2.01 3.93
N TYR A 87 0.75 2.89 2.95
CA TYR A 87 0.11 2.60 1.67
C TYR A 87 1.14 2.34 0.56
N ILE A 88 0.92 1.30 -0.22
CA ILE A 88 1.63 0.99 -1.47
C ILE A 88 0.63 1.11 -2.62
N GLY A 89 0.94 1.94 -3.61
CA GLY A 89 0.00 2.39 -4.62
C GLY A 89 -0.63 3.73 -4.21
N PRO A 90 -1.77 4.11 -4.80
CA PRO A 90 -2.47 3.47 -5.94
C PRO A 90 -1.75 3.66 -7.29
N GLN A 91 -2.30 3.03 -8.33
CA GLN A 91 -1.68 2.94 -9.66
C GLN A 91 -2.14 4.07 -10.60
N GLU A 92 -3.45 4.32 -10.71
CA GLU A 92 -4.05 5.28 -11.65
C GLU A 92 -4.37 6.67 -11.08
N THR A 93 -4.87 6.75 -9.84
CA THR A 93 -5.34 7.99 -9.21
C THR A 93 -4.55 8.16 -7.93
N CYS A 94 -3.80 9.25 -7.72
CA CYS A 94 -2.91 9.32 -6.54
C CYS A 94 -3.02 10.62 -5.74
N VAL A 95 -3.47 11.73 -6.35
CA VAL A 95 -3.45 13.05 -5.71
C VAL A 95 -4.42 13.10 -4.51
N HIS A 96 -5.60 12.50 -4.64
CA HIS A 96 -6.64 12.56 -3.61
C HIS A 96 -6.33 11.61 -2.44
N GLU A 97 -5.87 10.41 -2.77
CA GLU A 97 -5.45 9.37 -1.84
C GLU A 97 -4.23 9.81 -1.05
N ALA A 98 -3.24 10.45 -1.71
CA ALA A 98 -2.08 11.01 -1.01
C ALA A 98 -2.50 12.12 -0.03
N ARG A 99 -3.39 13.04 -0.43
CA ARG A 99 -3.89 14.06 0.51
C ARG A 99 -4.63 13.45 1.71
N MET A 100 -5.38 12.38 1.47
CA MET A 100 -6.04 11.64 2.55
C MET A 100 -5.03 10.95 3.46
N ALA A 101 -4.05 10.24 2.91
CA ALA A 101 -2.96 9.60 3.65
C ALA A 101 -2.17 10.62 4.49
N ALA A 102 -1.91 11.81 3.94
CA ALA A 102 -1.25 12.91 4.65
C ALA A 102 -2.07 13.37 5.86
N SER A 103 -3.39 13.41 5.71
CA SER A 103 -4.29 13.80 6.80
C SER A 103 -4.37 12.74 7.90
N PHE A 104 -4.06 11.48 7.58
CA PHE A 104 -4.02 10.36 8.52
C PHE A 104 -2.63 10.11 9.12
N ASP A 105 -1.63 10.91 8.76
CA ASP A 105 -0.24 10.70 9.15
C ASP A 105 0.30 9.32 8.70
N LEU A 106 -0.15 8.84 7.53
CA LEU A 106 0.28 7.57 6.96
C LEU A 106 1.12 7.79 5.69
N PRO A 107 2.32 7.21 5.60
CA PRO A 107 3.12 7.30 4.39
C PRO A 107 2.44 6.56 3.23
N MET A 108 2.63 7.08 2.02
CA MET A 108 2.15 6.48 0.78
C MET A 108 3.26 6.47 -0.26
N ILE A 109 3.45 5.33 -0.93
CA ILE A 109 4.42 5.16 -2.01
C ILE A 109 3.69 4.63 -3.24
N SER A 110 3.49 5.49 -4.25
CA SER A 110 2.98 5.05 -5.55
C SER A 110 4.11 4.44 -6.39
N TYR A 111 3.78 3.39 -7.16
CA TYR A 111 4.71 2.65 -8.01
C TYR A 111 4.49 2.88 -9.51
N VAL A 112 3.47 3.67 -9.90
CA VAL A 112 3.21 4.06 -11.31
C VAL A 112 2.90 5.54 -11.44
N SER A 113 2.04 6.09 -10.59
CA SER A 113 1.64 7.48 -10.71
C SER A 113 2.86 8.38 -10.47
N LEU A 114 3.10 9.34 -11.37
CA LEU A 114 4.13 10.40 -11.26
C LEU A 114 3.91 11.35 -10.05
N CYS A 115 2.97 11.02 -9.17
CA CYS A 115 2.70 11.70 -7.93
C CYS A 115 3.75 11.27 -6.89
N PHE A 116 4.95 11.85 -6.97
CA PHE A 116 5.98 11.76 -5.92
C PHE A 116 5.55 12.62 -4.72
N ILE A 117 4.53 12.19 -3.99
CA ILE A 117 4.17 12.78 -2.70
C ILE A 117 4.72 11.86 -1.60
N LEU A 118 6.00 12.05 -1.28
CA LEU A 118 6.61 11.55 -0.05
C LEU A 118 6.16 12.48 1.08
N ILE A 119 5.05 12.13 1.73
CA ILE A 119 4.50 12.92 2.82
C ILE A 119 5.42 12.70 4.02
N HIS A 120 6.31 13.65 4.26
CA HIS A 120 6.95 13.74 5.56
C HIS A 120 5.92 14.29 6.54
N SER A 121 5.53 13.45 7.49
CA SER A 121 4.96 13.86 8.77
C SER A 121 5.84 14.95 9.37
N TYR A 122 5.28 16.14 9.60
CA TYR A 122 5.95 17.25 10.30
C TYR A 122 5.90 17.05 11.80
#